data_AF-A0A3N5MVL3-F1
#
_entry.id   AF-A0A3N5MVL3-F1
#
_cell.length_a   1.000
_cell.length_b   1.000
_cell.length_c   1.000
_cell.angle_alpha   90.00
_cell.angle_beta   90.00
_cell.angle_gamma   90.00
#
_symmetry.space_group_name_H-M   'P 1'
#
loop_
_entity.id
_entity.type
_entity.pdbx_description
1 polymer ?
#
loop_
_entity_poly.entity_id
_entity_poly.type
_entity_poly.pdbx_seq_one_letter_code
_entity_poly.pdbx_strand_id
1 'polypeptide(L)'
;MYHLACVNCGATYPADEIIYNCKKCGHLLAVRYSLDSISIKRETWDSRPLSVWRYKELLPVTIPPVTLQEGGTPLYHLERLGKEMGLKHLYAKHEGMNPSGSFKDRGMTVGVSM
;
A
#
# COMPACT_ATOMS: atom_id res chain seq x y z
N MET A 1 -15.14 -2.77 2.89
CA MET A 1 -15.77 -1.55 2.31
C MET A 1 -14.99 -0.35 2.82
N TYR A 2 -14.53 0.53 1.92
CA TYR A 2 -13.71 1.70 2.25
C TYR A 2 -14.46 2.98 1.83
N HIS A 3 -14.07 4.12 2.39
CA HIS A 3 -14.63 5.44 2.05
C HIS A 3 -13.53 6.50 2.08
N LEU A 4 -13.80 7.68 1.53
CA LEU A 4 -12.90 8.82 1.61
C LEU A 4 -13.28 9.67 2.83
N ALA A 5 -12.31 10.05 3.64
CA ALA A 5 -12.52 10.94 4.79
C ALA A 5 -11.53 12.10 4.75
N CYS A 6 -12.01 13.32 4.97
CA CYS A 6 -11.14 14.48 5.08
C CYS A 6 -10.22 14.37 6.29
N VAL A 7 -8.93 14.58 6.08
CA VAL A 7 -7.92 14.49 7.13
C VAL A 7 -8.03 15.61 8.18
N ASN A 8 -8.74 16.69 7.87
CA ASN A 8 -8.90 17.85 8.75
C ASN A 8 -10.29 17.87 9.42
N CYS A 9 -11.38 17.93 8.64
CA CYS A 9 -12.72 18.13 9.19
C CYS A 9 -13.55 16.83 9.34
N GLY A 10 -13.01 15.68 8.96
CA GLY A 10 -13.68 14.38 9.10
C GLY A 10 -14.87 14.15 8.16
N ALA A 11 -15.18 15.07 7.24
CA ALA A 11 -16.23 14.87 6.24
C ALA A 11 -15.97 13.60 5.41
N THR A 12 -16.99 12.76 5.26
CA THR A 12 -16.93 11.49 4.55
C THR A 12 -17.55 11.59 3.16
N TYR A 13 -16.99 10.84 2.21
CA TYR A 13 -17.45 10.75 0.83
C TYR A 13 -17.39 9.29 0.34
N PRO A 14 -18.24 8.91 -0.62
CA PRO A 14 -18.15 7.63 -1.31
C PRO A 14 -16.77 7.39 -1.93
N ALA A 15 -16.41 6.11 -2.07
CA ALA A 15 -15.12 5.68 -2.59
C ALA A 15 -14.94 5.89 -4.10
N ASP A 16 -16.05 5.85 -4.83
CA ASP A 16 -16.14 5.98 -6.29
C ASP A 16 -16.31 7.44 -6.75
N GLU A 17 -16.38 8.38 -5.81
CA GLU A 17 -16.50 9.80 -6.12
C GLU A 17 -15.14 10.39 -6.53
N ILE A 18 -15.06 10.98 -7.73
CA ILE A 18 -13.85 11.65 -8.21
C ILE A 18 -13.76 13.04 -7.58
N ILE A 19 -13.07 13.11 -6.44
CA ILE A 19 -12.82 14.35 -5.69
C ILE A 19 -11.35 14.43 -5.27
N TYR A 20 -10.72 15.58 -5.54
CA TYR A 20 -9.31 15.79 -5.21
C TYR A 20 -9.11 16.49 -3.86
N ASN A 21 -10.13 17.23 -3.42
CA ASN A 21 -10.13 18.00 -2.18
C ASN A 21 -11.50 17.88 -1.48
N CYS A 22 -11.49 18.00 -0.16
CA CYS A 22 -12.71 18.03 0.63
C CYS A 22 -13.59 19.22 0.21
N LYS A 23 -14.82 18.92 -0.24
CA LYS A 23 -15.82 19.93 -0.63
C LYS A 23 -16.20 20.91 0.49
N LYS A 24 -15.97 20.55 1.77
CA LYS A 24 -16.30 21.42 2.92
C LYS A 24 -15.18 22.37 3.33
N CYS A 25 -13.90 21.97 3.22
CA CYS A 25 -12.79 22.74 3.78
C CYS A 25 -11.50 22.76 2.93
N GLY A 26 -11.53 22.22 1.71
CA GLY A 26 -10.41 22.25 0.76
C GLY A 26 -9.23 21.32 1.06
N HIS A 27 -9.18 20.68 2.24
CA HIS A 27 -8.09 19.79 2.63
C HIS A 27 -8.10 18.44 1.90
N LEU A 28 -7.00 17.69 2.01
CA LEU A 28 -6.84 16.37 1.43
C LEU A 28 -7.80 15.32 2.03
N LEU A 29 -8.01 14.26 1.28
CA LEU A 29 -8.82 13.11 1.63
C LEU A 29 -7.91 11.90 1.87
N ALA A 30 -8.26 11.06 2.83
CA ALA A 30 -7.63 9.78 3.09
C ALA A 30 -8.61 8.65 2.81
N VAL A 31 -8.11 7.54 2.29
CA VAL A 31 -8.87 6.29 2.16
C VAL A 31 -8.96 5.62 3.54
N ARG A 32 -10.18 5.37 4.02
CA ARG A 32 -10.46 4.72 5.30
C ARG A 32 -11.08 3.35 5.08
N TYR A 33 -10.43 2.32 5.64
CA TYR A 33 -10.86 0.93 5.56
C TYR A 33 -11.57 0.52 6.85
N SER A 34 -12.62 -0.29 6.72
CA SER A 34 -13.24 -1.00 7.86
C SER A 34 -12.47 -2.30 8.13
N LEU A 35 -11.25 -2.19 8.64
CA LEU A 35 -10.35 -3.35 8.80
C LEU A 35 -10.89 -4.42 9.76
N ASP A 36 -11.70 -4.03 10.76
CA ASP A 36 -12.30 -4.96 11.73
C ASP A 36 -13.23 -6.00 11.09
N SER A 37 -13.75 -5.71 9.89
CA SER A 37 -14.56 -6.65 9.11
C SER A 37 -13.74 -7.66 8.31
N ILE A 38 -12.41 -7.52 8.27
CA ILE A 38 -11.52 -8.38 7.49
C ILE A 38 -10.89 -9.40 8.43
N SER A 39 -11.33 -10.66 8.31
CA SER A 39 -10.73 -11.79 9.02
C SER A 39 -9.93 -12.66 8.05
N ILE A 40 -8.61 -12.58 8.11
CA ILE A 40 -7.69 -13.36 7.27
C ILE A 40 -6.58 -13.98 8.12
N LYS A 41 -6.26 -15.23 7.82
CA LYS A 41 -5.20 -15.99 8.49
C LYS A 41 -3.85 -15.68 7.85
N ARG A 42 -2.79 -15.54 8.67
CA ARG A 42 -1.43 -15.27 8.19
C ARG A 42 -0.96 -16.35 7.20
N GLU A 43 -1.31 -17.60 7.47
CA GLU A 43 -0.97 -18.75 6.64
C GLU A 43 -1.51 -18.62 5.20
N THR A 44 -2.65 -17.92 5.04
CA THR A 44 -3.23 -17.64 3.72
C THR A 44 -2.40 -16.63 2.92
N TRP A 45 -1.72 -15.69 3.59
CA TRP A 45 -0.77 -14.80 2.92
C TRP A 45 0.55 -15.52 2.65
N ASP A 46 1.01 -16.35 3.58
CA ASP A 46 2.28 -17.06 3.47
C ASP A 46 2.29 -18.09 2.32
N SER A 47 1.13 -18.63 1.95
CA SER A 47 0.99 -19.52 0.79
C SER A 47 1.07 -18.80 -0.57
N ARG A 48 1.11 -17.47 -0.59
CA ARG A 48 1.18 -16.66 -1.81
C ARG A 48 2.59 -16.12 -2.04
N PRO A 49 3.03 -15.99 -3.31
CA PRO A 49 4.26 -15.28 -3.64
C PRO A 49 4.29 -13.88 -3.02
N LEU A 50 5.49 -13.39 -2.69
CA LEU A 50 5.66 -12.03 -2.19
C LEU A 50 5.40 -11.02 -3.30
N SER A 51 4.24 -10.38 -3.26
CA SER A 51 3.85 -9.28 -4.14
C SER A 51 2.85 -8.37 -3.42
N VAL A 52 2.41 -7.29 -4.06
CA VAL A 52 1.26 -6.50 -3.57
C VAL A 52 0.02 -7.38 -3.41
N TRP A 53 -0.22 -8.26 -4.37
CA TRP A 53 -1.41 -9.12 -4.45
C TRP A 53 -1.44 -10.26 -3.43
N ARG A 54 -0.34 -10.50 -2.70
CA ARG A 54 -0.34 -11.33 -1.49
C ARG A 54 -1.42 -10.88 -0.51
N TYR A 55 -1.66 -9.57 -0.42
CA TYR A 55 -2.57 -8.94 0.54
C TYR A 55 -3.92 -8.53 -0.09
N LYS A 56 -4.39 -9.22 -1.13
CA LYS A 56 -5.58 -8.84 -1.91
C LYS A 56 -6.83 -8.52 -1.08
N GLU A 57 -7.00 -9.14 0.08
CA GLU A 57 -8.13 -8.89 0.99
C GLU A 57 -8.14 -7.47 1.56
N LEU A 58 -6.98 -6.81 1.60
CA LEU A 58 -6.81 -5.43 2.03
C LEU A 58 -6.89 -4.43 0.87
N LEU A 59 -6.99 -4.92 -0.38
CA LEU A 59 -7.01 -4.09 -1.57
C LEU A 59 -8.44 -3.86 -2.08
N PRO A 60 -8.76 -2.68 -2.62
CA PRO A 60 -10.10 -2.31 -3.03
C PRO A 60 -10.46 -2.81 -4.44
N VAL A 61 -10.00 -4.00 -4.83
CA VAL A 61 -10.08 -4.51 -6.22
C VAL A 61 -10.90 -5.80 -6.26
N THR A 62 -11.92 -5.84 -7.12
CA THR A 62 -12.85 -6.99 -7.26
C THR A 62 -12.68 -7.75 -8.58
N ILE A 63 -11.92 -7.19 -9.53
CA ILE A 63 -11.62 -7.79 -10.83
C ILE A 63 -10.25 -8.50 -10.82
N PRO A 64 -9.94 -9.34 -11.83
CA PRO A 64 -8.59 -9.87 -12.00
C PRO A 64 -7.55 -8.73 -12.10
N PRO A 65 -6.44 -8.80 -11.34
CA PRO A 65 -5.49 -7.70 -11.25
C PRO A 65 -4.58 -7.58 -12.48
N VAL A 66 -4.26 -6.34 -12.86
CA VAL A 66 -3.18 -6.00 -13.79
C VAL A 66 -1.88 -5.88 -13.00
N THR A 67 -0.95 -6.82 -13.17
CA THR A 67 0.26 -6.92 -12.35
C THR A 67 1.49 -7.29 -13.16
N LEU A 68 2.64 -6.76 -12.74
CA LEU A 68 3.98 -7.19 -13.15
C LEU A 68 4.68 -7.99 -12.03
N GLN A 69 3.91 -8.46 -11.05
CA GLN A 69 4.37 -9.13 -9.83
C GLN A 69 5.21 -8.23 -8.92
N GLU A 70 4.95 -6.93 -8.95
CA GLU A 70 5.57 -5.92 -8.08
C GLU A 70 5.37 -6.21 -6.58
N GLY A 71 6.33 -5.77 -5.78
CA GLY A 71 6.47 -6.11 -4.38
C GLY A 71 7.58 -7.13 -4.15
N GLY A 72 7.60 -7.73 -2.95
CA GLY A 72 8.63 -8.70 -2.58
C GLY A 72 10.08 -8.20 -2.64
N THR A 73 10.29 -6.88 -2.72
CA THR A 73 11.62 -6.28 -2.91
C THR A 73 12.57 -6.57 -1.74
N PRO A 74 13.90 -6.59 -1.97
CA PRO A 74 14.88 -6.89 -0.93
C PRO A 74 14.79 -5.95 0.28
N LEU A 75 15.08 -6.51 1.46
CA LEU A 75 15.34 -5.75 2.69
C LEU A 75 16.80 -6.00 3.09
N TYR A 76 17.68 -5.06 2.78
CA TYR A 76 19.11 -5.19 3.08
C TYR A 76 19.40 -4.78 4.51
N HIS A 77 20.15 -5.60 5.24
CA HIS A 77 20.77 -5.21 6.50
C HIS A 77 22.07 -4.47 6.19
N LEU A 78 22.13 -3.17 6.49
CA LEU A 78 23.26 -2.31 6.18
C LEU A 78 24.30 -2.33 7.31
N GLU A 79 24.89 -3.50 7.58
CA GLU A 79 25.77 -3.70 8.74
C GLU A 79 26.94 -2.71 8.82
N ARG A 80 27.62 -2.47 7.70
CA ARG A 80 28.79 -1.58 7.65
C ARG A 80 28.42 -0.13 7.99
N LEU A 81 27.43 0.42 7.29
CA LEU A 81 26.94 1.77 7.53
C LEU A 81 26.31 1.90 8.92
N GLY A 82 25.60 0.85 9.36
CA GLY A 82 25.04 0.77 10.70
C GLY A 82 26.13 0.90 11.77
N LYS A 83 27.25 0.17 11.64
CA LYS A 83 28.39 0.28 12.56
C LYS A 83 29.00 1.68 12.56
N GLU A 84 29.21 2.28 11.38
CA GLU A 84 29.74 3.65 11.24
C GLU A 84 28.84 4.69 11.93
N MET A 85 27.51 4.48 11.92
CA MET A 85 26.52 5.37 12.54
C MET A 85 26.13 5.01 13.98
N GLY A 86 26.70 3.95 14.57
CA GLY A 86 26.30 3.44 15.89
C GLY A 86 24.92 2.79 15.93
N LEU A 87 24.37 2.39 14.78
CA LEU A 87 23.06 1.76 14.62
C LEU A 87 23.19 0.25 14.41
N LYS A 88 22.73 -0.55 15.38
CA LYS A 88 22.76 -2.03 15.29
C LYS A 88 21.81 -2.60 14.24
N HIS A 89 20.70 -1.90 13.99
CA HIS A 89 19.57 -2.37 13.20
C HIS A 89 19.22 -1.38 12.09
N LEU A 90 20.18 -1.10 11.21
CA LEU A 90 19.97 -0.27 10.03
C LEU A 90 19.61 -1.13 8.83
N TYR A 91 18.44 -0.88 8.23
CA TYR A 91 17.97 -1.62 7.05
C TYR A 91 17.57 -0.69 5.92
N ALA A 92 17.72 -1.15 4.68
CA ALA A 92 17.19 -0.49 3.48
C ALA A 92 16.18 -1.39 2.77
N LYS A 93 14.95 -0.88 2.63
CA LYS A 93 13.91 -1.51 1.81
C LYS A 93 14.06 -1.02 0.36
N HIS A 94 14.60 -1.86 -0.52
CA HIS A 94 14.98 -1.43 -1.86
C HIS A 94 13.82 -1.50 -2.86
N GLU A 95 12.92 -0.52 -2.79
CA GLU A 95 11.76 -0.43 -3.69
C GLU A 95 12.11 -0.09 -5.15
N GLY A 96 13.37 0.21 -5.46
CA GLY A 96 13.87 0.34 -6.82
C GLY A 96 14.03 -0.99 -7.55
N MET A 97 13.88 -2.12 -6.86
CA MET A 97 13.87 -3.47 -7.47
C MET A 97 12.48 -3.92 -7.94
N ASN A 98 11.49 -3.02 -7.96
CA ASN A 98 10.23 -3.26 -8.64
C ASN A 98 10.42 -3.17 -10.18
N PRO A 99 9.52 -3.73 -10.99
CA PRO A 99 9.66 -3.84 -12.45
C PRO A 99 10.04 -2.56 -13.21
N SER A 100 9.50 -1.40 -12.84
CA SER A 100 9.83 -0.12 -13.49
C SER A 100 11.06 0.59 -12.91
N GLY A 101 11.68 0.02 -11.89
CA GLY A 101 12.73 0.68 -11.11
C GLY A 101 12.19 1.62 -10.02
N SER A 102 10.87 1.58 -9.72
CA SER A 102 10.22 2.54 -8.83
C SER A 102 9.22 1.89 -7.88
N PHE A 103 9.10 2.44 -6.66
CA PHE A 103 8.06 2.04 -5.70
C PHE A 103 6.65 2.29 -6.22
N LYS A 104 6.49 3.15 -7.23
CA LYS A 104 5.20 3.54 -7.80
C LYS A 104 4.44 2.36 -8.39
N ASP A 105 5.12 1.30 -8.81
CA ASP A 105 4.49 0.08 -9.33
C ASP A 105 3.44 -0.46 -8.37
N ARG A 106 3.71 -0.41 -7.06
CA ARG A 106 2.79 -0.89 -6.03
C ARG A 106 1.47 -0.11 -6.00
N GLY A 107 1.52 1.18 -6.26
CA GLY A 107 0.33 2.02 -6.34
C GLY A 107 -0.37 1.85 -7.69
N MET A 108 0.40 1.80 -8.78
CA MET A 108 -0.13 1.73 -10.14
C MET A 108 -0.84 0.41 -10.43
N THR A 109 -0.34 -0.73 -9.93
CA THR A 109 -1.03 -2.01 -10.09
C THR A 109 -2.45 -1.99 -9.50
N VAL A 110 -2.65 -1.34 -8.35
CA VAL A 110 -3.96 -1.16 -7.74
C VAL A 110 -4.77 -0.16 -8.55
N GLY A 111 -4.20 1.03 -8.83
CA GLY A 111 -4.91 2.11 -9.53
C GLY A 111 -5.36 1.77 -10.95
N VAL A 112 -4.62 0.92 -11.68
CA VAL A 112 -4.98 0.45 -13.02
C VAL A 112 -5.96 -0.73 -12.98
N SER A 113 -6.08 -1.42 -11.83
CA SER A 113 -7.02 -2.52 -11.63
C SER A 113 -8.35 -2.08 -11.00
N MET A 114 -8.60 -0.77 -10.89
CA MET A 114 -9.81 -0.18 -10.31
C MET A 114 -10.71 0.43 -11.38
#